data_AF-A0A401W490-F1
#
_entry.id   AF-A0A401W490-F1
#
_cell.length_a   1.000
_cell.length_b   1.000
_cell.length_c   1.000
_cell.angle_alpha   90.00
_cell.angle_beta   90.00
_cell.angle_gamma   90.00
#
_symmetry.space_group_name_H-M   'P 1'
#
loop_
_entity.id
_entity.type
_entity.pdbx_description
1 polymer ?
#
loop_
_entity_poly.entity_id
_entity_poly.type
_entity_poly.pdbx_seq_one_letter_code
_entity_poly.pdbx_strand_id
1 'polypeptide(L)'
;MSACDDLREMIADLCPAHRRIAMDWRANDYDVRNPGEWPAGRSVGSGARTLLMDSRTSHDEREAEFARKNAAQIELTIRICRSGRSPQCTPGHHQPAVRAEVLDEAASTDLVAAKERLGIPPVVVLCGSTRFWERMADAAWSETLRGRIVVRPDVDMKRPRQGYADAVAVKTDLDALHRAKIRLADEVLVVGDYIGDSTRAEIAYARELGVPVRFTHPEVDAPAPASALEGAAS
;
A
#
# COMPACT_ATOMS: atom_id res chain seq x y z
N MET A 1 -24.79 -12.96 -13.21
CA MET A 1 -24.84 -11.53 -12.88
C MET A 1 -24.58 -10.75 -14.14
N SER A 2 -25.33 -9.67 -14.41
CA SER A 2 -25.12 -8.84 -15.59
C SER A 2 -24.00 -7.84 -15.33
N ALA A 3 -23.27 -7.39 -16.36
CA ALA A 3 -22.23 -6.36 -16.23
C ALA A 3 -22.74 -5.06 -15.55
N CYS A 4 -24.05 -4.80 -15.62
CA CYS A 4 -24.69 -3.67 -14.97
C CYS A 4 -24.87 -3.86 -13.44
N ASP A 5 -24.95 -5.10 -12.97
CA ASP A 5 -25.01 -5.44 -11.54
C ASP A 5 -23.62 -5.38 -10.91
N ASP A 6 -22.59 -5.84 -11.62
CA ASP A 6 -21.19 -5.78 -11.17
C ASP A 6 -20.73 -4.33 -10.95
N LEU A 7 -21.11 -3.42 -11.85
CA LEU A 7 -20.77 -2.00 -11.71
C LEU A 7 -21.49 -1.33 -10.52
N ARG A 8 -22.72 -1.75 -10.21
CA ARG A 8 -23.46 -1.24 -9.04
C ARG A 8 -22.75 -1.59 -7.74
N GLU A 9 -22.30 -2.84 -7.62
CA GLU A 9 -21.56 -3.33 -6.46
C GLU A 9 -20.22 -2.59 -6.31
N MET A 10 -19.47 -2.42 -7.41
CA MET A 10 -18.21 -1.68 -7.40
C MET A 10 -18.34 -0.21 -6.98
N ILE A 11 -19.46 0.46 -7.29
CA ILE A 11 -19.72 1.84 -6.86
C ILE A 11 -20.12 1.89 -5.37
N ALA A 12 -20.84 0.89 -4.88
CA ALA A 12 -21.26 0.81 -3.48
C ALA A 12 -20.07 0.74 -2.52
N ASP A 13 -18.96 0.13 -2.94
CA ASP A 13 -17.72 0.01 -2.16
C ASP A 13 -16.85 1.27 -2.12
N LEU A 14 -17.23 2.33 -2.85
CA LEU A 14 -16.47 3.58 -2.87
C LEU A 14 -16.73 4.42 -1.61
N CYS A 15 -15.74 5.26 -1.28
CA CYS A 15 -15.89 6.33 -0.29
C CYS A 15 -17.05 7.25 -0.64
N PRO A 16 -17.67 7.94 0.33
CA PRO A 16 -18.82 8.82 0.07
C PRO A 16 -18.60 9.85 -1.04
N ALA A 17 -17.42 10.47 -1.09
CA ALA A 17 -17.06 11.45 -2.12
C ALA A 17 -16.96 10.83 -3.52
N HIS A 18 -16.19 9.75 -3.70
CA HIS A 18 -16.03 9.09 -5.00
C HIS A 18 -17.29 8.33 -5.44
N ARG A 19 -18.10 7.85 -4.48
CA ARG A 19 -19.42 7.28 -4.76
C ARG A 19 -20.34 8.32 -5.40
N ARG A 20 -20.36 9.55 -4.86
CA ARG A 20 -21.13 10.65 -5.46
C ARG A 20 -20.68 10.91 -6.90
N ILE A 21 -19.37 11.07 -7.12
CA ILE A 21 -18.81 11.32 -8.45
C ILE A 21 -19.17 10.19 -9.44
N ALA A 22 -19.04 8.93 -9.02
CA ALA A 22 -19.40 7.79 -9.86
C ALA A 22 -20.90 7.73 -10.17
N MET A 23 -21.76 8.09 -9.21
CA MET A 23 -23.21 8.18 -9.44
C MET A 23 -23.56 9.33 -10.38
N ASP A 24 -22.88 10.47 -10.29
CA ASP A 24 -23.10 11.61 -11.17
C ASP A 24 -22.75 11.25 -12.64
N TRP A 25 -21.64 10.54 -12.87
CA TRP A 25 -21.32 10.00 -14.21
C TRP A 25 -22.30 8.94 -14.69
N ARG A 26 -22.86 8.14 -13.80
CA ARG A 26 -23.85 7.13 -14.15
C ARG A 26 -25.18 7.74 -14.55
N ALA A 27 -25.56 8.85 -13.93
CA ALA A 27 -26.79 9.59 -14.23
C ALA A 27 -26.60 10.63 -15.36
N ASN A 28 -25.42 10.70 -15.97
CA ASN A 28 -25.13 11.62 -17.05
C ASN A 28 -25.61 11.02 -18.37
N ASP A 29 -26.73 11.50 -18.89
CA ASP A 29 -27.34 10.96 -20.11
C ASP A 29 -27.06 11.84 -21.35
N TYR A 30 -27.04 11.21 -22.51
CA TYR A 30 -26.86 11.91 -23.79
C TYR A 30 -28.12 12.70 -24.17
N ASP A 31 -27.98 14.01 -24.41
CA ASP A 31 -29.07 14.86 -24.87
C ASP A 31 -29.05 15.01 -26.41
N VAL A 32 -30.01 14.37 -27.08
CA VAL A 32 -30.21 14.47 -28.54
C VAL A 32 -30.46 15.90 -29.00
N ARG A 33 -31.05 16.75 -28.14
CA ARG A 33 -31.34 18.17 -28.44
C ARG A 33 -30.12 19.06 -28.24
N ASN A 34 -29.10 18.57 -27.54
CA ASN A 34 -27.84 19.25 -27.32
C ASN A 34 -26.63 18.28 -27.45
N PRO A 35 -26.37 17.74 -28.65
CA PRO A 35 -25.41 16.64 -28.85
C PRO A 35 -23.94 17.08 -28.81
N GLY A 36 -23.66 18.37 -28.57
CA GLY A 36 -22.37 19.00 -28.82
C GLY A 36 -21.36 18.96 -27.67
N GLU A 37 -21.76 18.60 -26.44
CA GLU A 37 -20.92 18.81 -25.27
C GLU A 37 -20.78 17.56 -24.39
N TRP A 38 -19.58 17.00 -24.38
CA TRP A 38 -19.15 16.07 -23.34
C TRP A 38 -18.49 16.86 -22.18
N PRO A 39 -19.00 16.77 -20.94
CA PRO A 39 -18.58 17.65 -19.83
C PRO A 39 -17.10 17.54 -19.44
N ALA A 40 -16.48 16.36 -19.63
CA ALA A 40 -15.10 16.10 -19.19
C ALA A 40 -14.01 16.55 -20.20
N GLY A 41 -14.37 17.20 -21.31
CA GLY A 41 -13.42 17.57 -22.36
C GLY A 41 -12.81 16.37 -23.10
N ARG A 42 -11.62 16.56 -23.70
CA ARG A 42 -10.94 15.57 -24.57
C ARG A 42 -10.74 14.22 -23.88
N SER A 43 -10.97 13.13 -24.62
CA SER A 43 -10.70 11.75 -24.22
C SER A 43 -9.24 11.57 -23.77
N VAL A 44 -9.06 11.04 -22.57
CA VAL A 44 -7.82 10.41 -22.08
C VAL A 44 -7.53 9.17 -22.94
N GLY A 45 -6.96 9.37 -24.12
CA GLY A 45 -6.53 8.26 -24.98
C GLY A 45 -6.30 8.61 -26.44
N SER A 46 -6.92 9.64 -27.01
CA SER A 46 -6.81 9.90 -28.46
C SER A 46 -6.25 11.27 -28.85
N GLY A 47 -6.04 12.20 -27.92
CA GLY A 47 -5.41 13.52 -28.19
C GLY A 47 -6.18 14.45 -29.15
N ALA A 48 -7.15 13.94 -29.89
CA ALA A 48 -7.94 14.69 -30.85
C ALA A 48 -9.01 15.53 -30.14
N ARG A 49 -9.12 16.79 -30.55
CA ARG A 49 -10.21 17.69 -30.18
C ARG A 49 -11.37 17.36 -31.12
N THR A 50 -12.15 16.32 -30.82
CA THR A 50 -13.35 16.05 -31.64
C THR A 50 -14.41 17.08 -31.31
N LEU A 51 -14.37 18.23 -31.99
CA LEU A 51 -15.54 19.08 -32.16
C LEU A 51 -16.52 18.27 -33.01
N LEU A 52 -17.59 17.78 -32.41
CA LEU A 52 -18.40 16.69 -32.97
C LEU A 52 -19.73 17.24 -33.52
N MET A 53 -19.65 18.12 -34.52
CA MET A 53 -20.71 18.27 -35.53
C MET A 53 -20.19 17.69 -36.84
N ASP A 54 -19.91 16.39 -36.83
CA ASP A 54 -19.78 15.60 -38.06
C ASP A 54 -21.19 15.14 -38.48
N SER A 55 -21.70 15.64 -39.59
CA SER A 55 -23.02 15.26 -40.13
C SER A 55 -23.12 13.78 -40.51
N ARG A 56 -22.00 13.04 -40.48
CA ARG A 56 -21.93 11.61 -40.79
C ARG A 56 -22.17 10.69 -39.59
N THR A 57 -22.04 11.18 -38.36
CA THR A 57 -22.27 10.36 -37.15
C THR A 57 -23.74 10.40 -36.76
N SER A 58 -24.35 9.23 -36.55
CA SER A 58 -25.75 9.14 -36.12
C SER A 58 -25.92 9.54 -34.65
N HIS A 59 -27.15 9.83 -34.22
CA HIS A 59 -27.41 10.07 -32.79
C HIS A 59 -27.18 8.81 -31.95
N ASP A 60 -27.52 7.64 -32.48
CA ASP A 60 -27.31 6.34 -31.81
C ASP A 60 -25.81 6.07 -31.60
N GLU A 61 -24.96 6.38 -32.59
CA GLU A 61 -23.51 6.26 -32.47
C GLU A 61 -22.93 7.22 -31.43
N ARG A 62 -23.44 8.46 -31.39
CA ARG A 62 -23.05 9.45 -30.38
C ARG A 62 -23.50 9.03 -28.98
N GLU A 63 -24.72 8.52 -28.83
CA GLU A 63 -25.24 8.00 -27.57
C GLU A 63 -24.40 6.83 -27.06
N ALA A 64 -24.05 5.88 -27.93
CA ALA A 64 -23.16 4.77 -27.58
C ALA A 64 -21.76 5.25 -27.17
N GLU A 65 -21.19 6.23 -27.88
CA GLU A 65 -19.91 6.83 -27.50
C GLU A 65 -19.99 7.58 -26.16
N PHE A 66 -21.09 8.28 -25.90
CA PHE A 66 -21.37 8.99 -24.66
C PHE A 66 -21.45 8.01 -23.49
N ALA A 67 -22.22 6.94 -23.63
CA ALA A 67 -22.32 5.86 -22.65
C ALA A 67 -20.96 5.21 -22.36
N ARG A 68 -20.14 4.96 -23.39
CA ARG A 68 -18.78 4.44 -23.23
C ARG A 68 -17.88 5.40 -22.44
N LYS A 69 -17.97 6.72 -22.70
CA LYS A 69 -17.19 7.72 -21.97
C LYS A 69 -17.63 7.82 -20.50
N ASN A 70 -18.93 7.69 -20.21
CA ASN A 70 -19.44 7.66 -18.83
C ASN A 70 -18.87 6.46 -18.09
N ALA A 71 -18.94 5.27 -18.70
CA ALA A 71 -18.36 4.05 -18.14
C ALA A 71 -16.86 4.22 -17.83
N ALA A 72 -16.09 4.80 -18.75
CA ALA A 72 -14.67 5.05 -18.54
C ALA A 72 -14.38 6.03 -17.38
N GLN A 73 -15.22 7.05 -17.17
CA GLN A 73 -15.09 7.96 -16.02
C GLN A 73 -15.46 7.29 -14.70
N ILE A 74 -16.47 6.41 -14.70
CA ILE A 74 -16.85 5.60 -13.53
C ILE A 74 -15.69 4.67 -13.16
N GLU A 75 -15.11 3.95 -14.11
CA GLU A 75 -13.94 3.10 -13.89
C GLU A 75 -12.73 3.88 -13.37
N LEU A 76 -12.47 5.06 -13.92
CA LEU A 76 -11.41 5.95 -13.44
C LEU A 76 -11.66 6.39 -12.00
N THR A 77 -12.90 6.76 -11.67
CA THR A 77 -13.31 7.16 -10.31
C THR A 77 -13.13 6.02 -9.31
N ILE A 78 -13.52 4.79 -9.69
CA ILE A 78 -13.31 3.58 -8.90
C ILE A 78 -11.81 3.37 -8.66
N ARG A 79 -10.99 3.46 -9.71
CA ARG A 79 -9.53 3.30 -9.62
C ARG A 79 -8.89 4.35 -8.70
N ILE A 80 -9.31 5.61 -8.82
CA ILE A 80 -8.82 6.72 -7.99
C ILE A 80 -9.16 6.47 -6.52
N CYS A 81 -10.41 6.11 -6.21
CA CYS A 81 -10.82 5.79 -4.85
C CYS A 81 -10.05 4.59 -4.29
N ARG A 82 -9.95 3.50 -5.07
CA ARG A 82 -9.26 2.26 -4.67
C ARG A 82 -7.74 2.42 -4.54
N SER A 83 -7.17 3.46 -5.14
CA SER A 83 -5.76 3.77 -4.94
C SER A 83 -5.46 4.25 -3.52
N GLY A 84 -6.48 4.72 -2.77
CA GLY A 84 -6.32 5.32 -1.44
C GLY A 84 -5.59 6.67 -1.43
N ARG A 85 -5.08 7.15 -2.57
CA ARG A 85 -4.21 8.34 -2.67
C ARG A 85 -4.93 9.63 -3.06
N SER A 86 -6.24 9.59 -3.33
CA SER A 86 -6.97 10.78 -3.75
C SER A 86 -7.15 11.75 -2.58
N PRO A 87 -6.83 13.05 -2.73
CA PRO A 87 -7.06 14.05 -1.68
C PRO A 87 -8.56 14.28 -1.41
N GLN A 88 -9.45 13.77 -2.27
CA GLN A 88 -10.90 13.82 -2.12
C GLN A 88 -11.44 12.63 -1.31
N CYS A 89 -10.59 11.64 -0.99
CA CYS A 89 -10.98 10.50 -0.19
C CYS A 89 -11.30 10.92 1.25
N THR A 90 -12.31 10.28 1.85
CA THR A 90 -12.50 10.37 3.29
C THR A 90 -11.28 9.73 3.98
N PRO A 91 -10.61 10.40 4.93
CA PRO A 91 -9.48 9.82 5.66
C PRO A 91 -9.85 8.45 6.24
N GLY A 92 -9.04 7.43 5.96
CA GLY A 92 -9.23 6.07 6.49
C GLY A 92 -10.29 5.19 5.81
N HIS A 93 -11.03 5.65 4.79
CA HIS A 93 -12.06 4.81 4.14
C HIS A 93 -11.47 3.63 3.33
N HIS A 94 -10.24 3.79 2.83
CA HIS A 94 -9.47 2.73 2.21
C HIS A 94 -8.25 2.54 3.10
N GLN A 95 -8.41 1.75 4.14
CA GLN A 95 -7.24 1.05 4.65
C GLN A 95 -6.88 0.06 3.54
N PRO A 96 -5.63 0.00 3.04
CA PRO A 96 -5.20 -1.22 2.38
C PRO A 96 -5.57 -2.34 3.34
N ALA A 97 -6.21 -3.39 2.85
CA ALA A 97 -6.56 -4.51 3.71
C ALA A 97 -5.26 -5.00 4.36
N VAL A 98 -5.00 -4.53 5.58
CA VAL A 98 -4.30 -5.30 6.58
C VAL A 98 -5.23 -6.50 6.74
N ARG A 99 -5.02 -7.51 5.89
CA ARG A 99 -5.55 -8.84 6.15
C ARG A 99 -5.21 -9.08 7.61
N ALA A 100 -6.23 -9.39 8.43
CA ALA A 100 -6.02 -9.75 9.81
C ALA A 100 -4.79 -10.67 9.85
N GLU A 101 -3.75 -10.23 10.56
CA GLU A 101 -2.46 -10.92 10.58
C GLU A 101 -2.65 -12.21 11.37
N VAL A 102 -3.11 -13.27 10.69
CA VAL A 102 -3.24 -14.60 11.29
C VAL A 102 -1.86 -15.24 11.22
N LEU A 103 -1.26 -15.45 12.39
CA LEU A 103 -0.03 -16.21 12.51
C LEU A 103 -0.37 -17.70 12.35
N ASP A 104 -0.29 -18.17 11.11
CA ASP A 104 -0.46 -19.60 10.78
C ASP A 104 0.91 -20.28 10.79
N GLU A 105 1.16 -21.07 11.84
CA GLU A 105 2.40 -21.81 12.04
C GLU A 105 2.65 -22.86 10.93
N ALA A 106 1.58 -23.44 10.37
CA ALA A 106 1.70 -24.37 9.25
C ALA A 106 2.14 -23.63 7.97
N ALA A 107 1.55 -22.47 7.68
CA ALA A 107 1.96 -21.64 6.55
C ALA A 107 3.42 -21.15 6.68
N SER A 108 3.87 -20.84 7.89
CA SER A 108 5.28 -20.50 8.17
C SER A 108 6.22 -21.66 7.85
N THR A 109 5.87 -22.87 8.29
CA THR A 109 6.63 -24.10 8.02
C THR A 109 6.70 -24.41 6.52
N ASP A 110 5.57 -24.27 5.82
CA ASP A 110 5.50 -24.47 4.37
C ASP A 110 6.39 -23.49 3.59
N LEU A 111 6.47 -22.23 4.04
CA LEU A 111 7.35 -21.23 3.44
C LEU A 111 8.82 -21.61 3.60
N VAL A 112 9.24 -22.04 4.79
CA VAL A 112 10.62 -22.50 5.05
C VAL A 112 10.96 -23.67 4.13
N ALA A 113 10.11 -24.69 4.10
CA ALA A 113 10.33 -25.87 3.25
C ALA A 113 10.32 -25.51 1.75
N ALA A 114 9.51 -24.54 1.32
CA ALA A 114 9.49 -24.06 -0.05
C ALA A 114 10.78 -23.34 -0.44
N LYS A 115 11.31 -22.46 0.43
CA LYS A 115 12.59 -21.78 0.20
C LYS A 115 13.74 -22.78 0.05
N GLU A 116 13.79 -23.79 0.91
CA GLU A 116 14.79 -24.87 0.84
C GLU A 116 14.71 -25.63 -0.48
N ARG A 117 13.52 -26.08 -0.89
CA ARG A 117 13.33 -26.81 -2.16
C ARG A 117 13.69 -25.98 -3.38
N LEU A 118 13.51 -24.66 -3.31
CA LEU A 118 13.85 -23.73 -4.39
C LEU A 118 15.32 -23.28 -4.34
N GLY A 119 16.08 -23.67 -3.32
CA GLY A 119 17.46 -23.22 -3.14
C GLY A 119 17.58 -21.70 -2.93
N ILE A 120 16.56 -21.08 -2.32
CA ILE A 120 16.57 -19.64 -2.01
C ILE A 120 17.58 -19.40 -0.89
N PRO A 121 18.58 -18.51 -1.08
CA PRO A 121 19.50 -18.15 -0.01
C PRO A 121 18.79 -17.49 1.18
N PRO A 122 19.36 -17.56 2.39
CA PRO A 122 18.74 -16.98 3.58
C PRO A 122 18.39 -15.50 3.40
N VAL A 123 17.18 -15.13 3.77
CA VAL A 123 16.64 -13.77 3.73
C VAL A 123 16.86 -13.10 5.08
N VAL A 124 17.67 -12.05 5.11
CA VAL A 124 17.89 -11.20 6.27
C VAL A 124 17.13 -9.90 6.10
N VAL A 125 16.23 -9.60 7.04
CA VAL A 125 15.60 -8.28 7.12
C VAL A 125 16.40 -7.39 8.07
N LEU A 126 16.78 -6.20 7.60
CA LEU A 126 17.38 -5.20 8.46
C LEU A 126 16.30 -4.35 9.11
N CYS A 127 16.33 -4.27 10.43
CA CYS A 127 15.52 -3.35 11.22
C CYS A 127 16.42 -2.32 11.90
N GLY A 128 15.89 -1.15 12.24
CA GLY A 128 16.67 -0.13 12.93
C GLY A 128 16.17 1.28 12.67
N SER A 129 16.64 2.22 13.48
CA SER A 129 16.29 3.62 13.29
C SER A 129 16.91 4.13 11.97
N THR A 130 16.11 4.79 11.12
CA THR A 130 16.60 5.42 9.88
C THR A 130 17.71 6.45 10.10
N ARG A 131 17.96 6.87 11.36
CA ARG A 131 19.15 7.65 11.73
C ARG A 131 20.47 6.92 11.38
N PHE A 132 20.46 5.59 11.36
CA PHE A 132 21.61 4.74 11.10
C PHE A 132 21.66 4.28 9.64
N TRP A 133 21.19 5.11 8.71
CA TRP A 133 21.07 4.76 7.29
C TRP A 133 22.36 4.21 6.68
N GLU A 134 23.49 4.85 6.97
CA GLU A 134 24.82 4.41 6.52
C GLU A 134 25.21 3.07 7.13
N ARG A 135 25.04 2.90 8.45
CA ARG A 135 25.29 1.60 9.11
C ARG A 135 24.39 0.49 8.56
N MET A 136 23.14 0.82 8.20
CA MET A 136 22.25 -0.14 7.52
C MET A 136 22.78 -0.49 6.14
N ALA A 137 23.41 0.45 5.41
CA ALA A 137 24.04 0.18 4.12
C ALA A 137 25.25 -0.73 4.26
N ASP A 138 26.09 -0.50 5.26
CA ASP A 138 27.24 -1.35 5.57
C ASP A 138 26.82 -2.77 5.98
N ALA A 139 25.79 -2.88 6.81
CA ALA A 139 25.21 -4.17 7.18
C ALA A 139 24.64 -4.89 5.95
N ALA A 140 23.94 -4.18 5.06
CA ALA A 140 23.42 -4.74 3.82
C ALA A 140 24.53 -5.30 2.93
N TRP A 141 25.59 -4.51 2.75
CA TRP A 141 26.75 -4.91 1.98
C TRP A 141 27.42 -6.15 2.57
N SER A 142 27.61 -6.17 3.89
CA SER A 142 28.22 -7.29 4.61
C SER A 142 27.40 -8.59 4.50
N GLU A 143 26.08 -8.53 4.71
CA GLU A 143 25.18 -9.69 4.58
C GLU A 143 25.10 -10.19 3.12
N THR A 144 25.08 -9.26 2.15
CA THR A 144 25.11 -9.60 0.73
C THR A 144 26.39 -10.35 0.35
N LEU A 145 27.55 -9.93 0.86
CA LEU A 145 28.82 -10.65 0.65
C LEU A 145 28.84 -12.05 1.28
N ARG A 146 28.00 -12.30 2.29
CA ARG A 146 27.77 -13.64 2.87
C ARG A 146 26.82 -14.49 2.04
N GLY A 147 26.38 -14.02 0.87
CA GLY A 147 25.46 -14.73 -0.01
C GLY A 147 24.01 -14.72 0.46
N ARG A 148 23.63 -13.77 1.32
CA ARG A 148 22.26 -13.65 1.86
C ARG A 148 21.46 -12.64 1.07
N ILE A 149 20.15 -12.88 0.95
CA ILE A 149 19.21 -11.91 0.41
C ILE A 149 18.94 -10.86 1.50
N VAL A 150 19.08 -9.58 1.18
CA VAL A 150 18.88 -8.50 2.16
C VAL A 150 17.64 -7.68 1.81
N VAL A 151 16.78 -7.47 2.80
CA VAL A 151 15.59 -6.63 2.68
C VAL A 151 15.61 -5.55 3.76
N ARG A 152 15.42 -4.28 3.40
CA ARG A 152 15.62 -3.14 4.33
C ARG A 152 14.47 -2.13 4.23
N PRO A 153 14.33 -1.16 5.14
CA PRO A 153 13.56 0.04 4.88
C PRO A 153 14.27 0.86 3.79
N ASP A 154 13.55 1.20 2.72
CA ASP A 154 14.11 1.95 1.58
C ASP A 154 13.60 3.40 1.49
N VAL A 155 12.69 3.78 2.39
CA VAL A 155 12.14 5.13 2.48
C VAL A 155 12.63 5.81 3.75
N ASP A 156 13.44 6.85 3.59
CA ASP A 156 13.83 7.74 4.69
C ASP A 156 12.77 8.83 4.90
N MET A 157 11.87 8.60 5.85
CA MET A 157 10.83 9.56 6.24
C MET A 157 11.40 10.88 6.80
N LYS A 158 12.69 10.92 7.20
CA LYS A 158 13.35 12.17 7.63
C LYS A 158 13.84 13.01 6.46
N ARG A 159 13.94 12.43 5.26
CA ARG A 159 14.33 13.10 4.02
C ARG A 159 13.28 12.84 2.94
N PRO A 160 12.04 13.33 3.14
CA PRO A 160 10.95 13.07 2.21
C PRO A 160 11.26 13.63 0.82
N ARG A 161 11.17 12.78 -0.21
CA ARG A 161 11.04 13.20 -1.60
C ARG A 161 9.64 13.80 -1.84
N GLN A 162 9.47 14.55 -2.94
CA GLN A 162 8.15 15.07 -3.33
C GLN A 162 7.13 13.93 -3.47
N GLY A 163 5.92 14.11 -2.92
CA GLY A 163 4.81 13.15 -3.08
C GLY A 163 4.17 12.61 -1.80
N TYR A 164 4.67 12.96 -0.61
CA TYR A 164 4.05 12.55 0.66
C TYR A 164 3.05 13.61 1.16
N ALA A 165 1.81 13.57 0.67
CA ALA A 165 0.77 14.51 1.11
C ALA A 165 0.34 14.28 2.58
N ASP A 166 0.42 13.03 3.06
CA ASP A 166 0.12 12.62 4.43
C ASP A 166 1.25 11.72 4.96
N ALA A 167 2.12 12.29 5.81
CA ALA A 167 3.26 11.58 6.37
C ALA A 167 2.86 10.45 7.34
N VAL A 168 1.73 10.57 8.02
CA VAL A 168 1.27 9.59 9.01
C VAL A 168 0.71 8.35 8.31
N ALA A 169 -0.12 8.55 7.28
CA ALA A 169 -0.63 7.47 6.45
C ALA A 169 0.52 6.71 5.78
N VAL A 170 1.47 7.44 5.17
CA VAL A 170 2.66 6.84 4.55
C VAL A 170 3.48 6.03 5.55
N LYS A 171 3.71 6.57 6.77
CA LYS A 171 4.43 5.82 7.80
C LYS A 171 3.70 4.51 8.14
N THR A 172 2.38 4.57 8.31
CA THR A 172 1.55 3.40 8.65
C THR A 172 1.66 2.30 7.58
N ASP A 173 1.60 2.68 6.30
CA ASP A 173 1.76 1.74 5.18
C ASP A 173 3.17 1.15 5.13
N LEU A 174 4.21 1.97 5.39
CA LEU A 174 5.59 1.50 5.44
C LEU A 174 5.83 0.55 6.61
N ASP A 175 5.25 0.80 7.77
CA ASP A 175 5.34 -0.08 8.94
C ASP A 175 4.68 -1.45 8.62
N ALA A 176 3.49 -1.44 8.00
CA ALA A 176 2.81 -2.67 7.59
C ALA A 176 3.61 -3.44 6.52
N LEU A 177 4.19 -2.74 5.56
CA LEU A 177 5.09 -3.34 4.57
C LEU A 177 6.34 -3.94 5.23
N HIS A 178 6.90 -3.28 6.24
CA HIS A 178 8.06 -3.80 6.95
C HIS A 178 7.73 -5.05 7.77
N ARG A 179 6.56 -5.13 8.41
CA ARG A 179 6.07 -6.39 9.00
C ARG A 179 5.92 -7.52 7.98
N ALA A 180 5.46 -7.21 6.76
CA ALA A 180 5.40 -8.19 5.67
C ALA A 180 6.79 -8.68 5.26
N LYS A 181 7.80 -7.79 5.24
CA LYS A 181 9.20 -8.16 5.01
C LYS A 181 9.70 -9.11 6.09
N ILE A 182 9.39 -8.85 7.37
CA ILE A 182 9.76 -9.73 8.50
C ILE A 182 9.13 -11.12 8.37
N ARG A 183 7.88 -11.25 7.91
CA ARG A 183 7.25 -12.57 7.64
C ARG A 183 7.99 -13.39 6.59
N LEU A 184 8.72 -12.74 5.68
CA LEU A 184 9.55 -13.40 4.67
C LEU A 184 10.95 -13.75 5.20
N ALA A 185 11.37 -13.22 6.35
CA ALA A 185 12.73 -13.35 6.84
C ALA A 185 13.04 -14.75 7.37
N ASP A 186 14.29 -15.17 7.19
CA ASP A 186 14.89 -16.28 7.95
C ASP A 186 15.62 -15.75 9.20
N GLU A 187 16.02 -14.47 9.19
CA GLU A 187 16.65 -13.77 10.32
C GLU A 187 16.34 -12.27 10.26
N VAL A 188 16.18 -11.63 11.42
CA VAL A 188 16.16 -10.16 11.55
C VAL A 188 17.48 -9.67 12.14
N LEU A 189 18.13 -8.72 11.46
CA LEU A 189 19.31 -8.02 11.98
C LEU A 189 18.94 -6.58 12.36
N VAL A 190 19.01 -6.28 13.65
CA VAL A 190 18.78 -4.95 14.20
C VAL A 190 20.08 -4.14 14.16
N VAL A 191 20.04 -2.99 13.48
CA VAL A 191 21.20 -2.12 13.25
C VAL A 191 21.12 -0.85 14.09
N GLY A 192 22.10 -0.68 14.97
CA GLY A 192 22.32 0.55 15.72
C GLY A 192 22.44 0.33 17.24
N ASP A 193 22.94 1.35 17.92
CA ASP A 193 23.11 1.42 19.39
C ASP A 193 21.88 2.03 20.10
N TYR A 194 20.78 2.23 19.36
CA TYR A 194 19.53 2.77 19.88
C TYR A 194 18.32 2.05 19.26
N ILE A 195 17.33 1.74 20.09
CA ILE A 195 16.05 1.16 19.69
C ILE A 195 14.92 2.15 19.93
N GLY A 196 14.26 2.59 18.85
CA GLY A 196 13.05 3.41 18.92
C GLY A 196 11.78 2.58 18.87
N ASP A 197 10.62 3.22 19.05
CA ASP A 197 9.34 2.51 19.16
C ASP A 197 8.99 1.66 17.93
N SER A 198 9.25 2.18 16.72
CA SER A 198 9.06 1.43 15.47
C SER A 198 9.92 0.17 15.45
N THR A 199 11.21 0.29 15.78
CA THR A 199 12.14 -0.84 15.84
C THR A 199 11.81 -1.80 16.97
N ARG A 200 11.31 -1.31 18.10
CA ARG A 200 10.85 -2.14 19.22
C ARG A 200 9.64 -2.98 18.82
N ALA A 201 8.68 -2.38 18.10
CA ALA A 201 7.53 -3.09 17.56
C ALA A 201 7.94 -4.14 16.52
N GLU A 202 8.92 -3.83 15.65
CA GLU A 202 9.50 -4.78 14.69
C GLU A 202 10.17 -5.97 15.39
N ILE A 203 10.96 -5.72 16.44
CA ILE A 203 11.61 -6.78 17.24
C ILE A 203 10.57 -7.67 17.92
N ALA A 204 9.55 -7.07 18.56
CA ALA A 204 8.48 -7.80 19.21
C ALA A 204 7.74 -8.69 18.21
N TYR A 205 7.42 -8.14 17.03
CA TYR A 205 6.75 -8.86 15.96
C TYR A 205 7.59 -10.02 15.41
N ALA A 206 8.90 -9.81 15.19
CA ALA A 206 9.80 -10.89 14.76
C ALA A 206 9.85 -12.04 15.79
N ARG A 207 9.91 -11.70 17.09
CA ARG A 207 9.89 -12.68 18.18
C ARG A 207 8.58 -13.45 18.27
N GLU A 208 7.45 -12.78 18.05
CA GLU A 208 6.13 -13.40 18.01
C GLU A 208 6.02 -14.45 16.89
N LEU A 209 6.65 -14.18 15.75
CA LEU A 209 6.76 -15.11 14.62
C LEU A 209 7.77 -16.25 14.84
N GLY A 210 8.55 -16.22 15.93
CA GLY A 210 9.67 -17.14 16.12
C GLY A 210 10.86 -16.90 15.18
N VAL A 211 10.91 -15.74 14.51
CA VAL A 211 12.04 -15.38 13.64
C VAL A 211 13.24 -14.99 14.51
N PRO A 212 14.43 -15.59 14.31
CA PRO A 212 15.63 -15.23 15.06
C PRO A 212 15.99 -13.75 14.90
N VAL A 213 16.30 -13.08 16.00
CA VAL A 213 16.71 -11.66 16.03
C VAL A 213 18.15 -11.55 16.50
N ARG A 214 19.00 -10.89 15.72
CA ARG A 214 20.38 -10.53 16.06
C ARG A 214 20.56 -9.02 16.07
N PHE A 215 21.51 -8.54 16.86
CA PHE A 215 21.83 -7.12 17.01
C PHE A 215 23.26 -6.84 16.59
N THR A 216 23.52 -5.69 15.96
CA THR A 216 24.90 -5.20 15.77
C THR A 216 25.50 -4.67 17.06
N HIS A 217 24.66 -4.29 18.02
CA HIS A 217 25.02 -3.75 19.34
C HIS A 217 24.22 -4.54 20.40
N PRO A 218 24.73 -5.68 20.91
CA PRO A 218 23.98 -6.58 21.79
C PRO A 218 23.46 -5.92 23.07
N GLU A 219 24.09 -4.85 23.54
CA GLU A 219 23.72 -4.10 24.74
C GLU A 219 22.33 -3.46 24.66
N VAL A 220 21.81 -3.26 23.45
CA VAL A 220 20.48 -2.67 23.25
C VAL A 220 19.37 -3.72 23.35
N ASP A 221 19.72 -5.01 23.40
CA ASP A 221 18.80 -6.11 23.64
C ASP A 221 18.57 -6.32 25.14
N ALA A 222 18.22 -5.24 25.84
CA ALA A 222 17.82 -5.31 27.23
C ALA A 222 16.30 -5.53 27.33
N PRO A 223 15.81 -6.52 28.11
CA PRO A 223 14.41 -6.55 28.49
C PRO A 223 14.09 -5.26 29.26
N ALA A 224 12.88 -4.74 29.11
CA ALA A 224 12.42 -3.62 29.91
C ALA A 224 12.67 -3.92 31.40
N PRO A 225 13.23 -3.00 32.21
CA PRO A 225 13.45 -3.25 33.62
C PRO A 225 12.12 -3.57 34.31
N ALA A 226 12.09 -4.64 35.12
CA ALA A 226 10.91 -5.16 35.80
C ALA A 226 10.31 -4.24 36.89
N SER A 227 10.68 -2.96 36.97
CA SER A 227 10.34 -2.08 38.09
C SER A 227 9.13 -1.16 37.86
N ALA A 228 8.17 -1.54 37.02
CA ALA A 228 6.95 -0.75 36.77
C ALA A 228 5.64 -1.40 37.28
N LEU A 229 5.71 -2.39 38.18
CA LEU A 229 4.53 -3.03 38.78
C LEU A 229 4.44 -2.92 40.32
N GLU A 230 5.38 -2.26 40.99
CA GLU A 230 5.29 -2.00 42.44
C GLU A 230 5.22 -0.48 42.68
N GLY A 231 4.00 0.06 42.66
CA GLY A 231 3.78 1.48 42.95
C GLY A 231 2.34 1.99 42.93
N ALA A 232 1.33 1.12 42.84
CA ALA A 232 -0.08 1.50 42.92
C ALA A 232 -0.83 0.62 43.93
N ALA A 233 -0.32 0.56 45.15
CA ALA A 233 -1.08 0.13 46.34
C ALA A 233 -0.41 0.68 47.59
N SER A 234 -0.67 1.95 47.90
CA SER A 234 -0.66 2.53 49.25
C SER A 234 -1.47 3.82 49.22
#